data_AF-A0A8T4IRH9-F1
#
_entry.id   AF-A0A8T4IRH9-F1
#
_cell.length_a   1.000
_cell.length_b   1.000
_cell.length_c   1.000
_cell.angle_alpha   90.00
_cell.angle_beta   90.00
_cell.angle_gamma   90.00
#
_symmetry.space_group_name_H-M   'P 1'
#
loop_
_entity.id
_entity.type
_entity.pdbx_description
1 polymer ?
#
loop_
_entity_poly.entity_id
_entity_poly.type
_entity_poly.pdbx_seq_one_letter_code
_entity_poly.pdbx_strand_id
1 'polypeptide(L)'
;MRTRALLAISAGALTLGAVAAPASAGQRSGTVDGAHWYIGSGNAYGEVEWDDRNSSGDSDRLYLHDDLIPAGYSVKMTVEQGSFKDTVYASNGGSDNIRIPGFSKGEKAKFKACARDNGETVTCRPWTTVTE
;
A
#
# COMPACT_ATOMS: atom_id res chain seq x y z
N MET A 1 25.37 -32.11 -63.37
CA MET A 1 25.53 -32.71 -62.03
C MET A 1 24.75 -31.86 -61.03
N ARG A 2 23.76 -32.50 -60.37
CA ARG A 2 23.12 -32.20 -59.07
C ARG A 2 22.83 -30.75 -58.68
N THR A 3 21.56 -30.39 -58.85
CA THR A 3 20.78 -29.47 -58.01
C THR A 3 20.94 -29.80 -56.53
N ARG A 4 21.21 -28.79 -55.68
CA ARG A 4 20.86 -28.80 -54.25
C ARG A 4 20.36 -27.43 -53.83
N ALA A 5 19.08 -27.40 -53.49
CA ALA A 5 18.41 -26.35 -52.74
C ALA A 5 18.96 -26.27 -51.30
N LEU A 6 18.84 -25.12 -50.66
CA LEU A 6 18.70 -24.92 -49.20
C LEU A 6 18.27 -23.46 -48.98
N LEU A 7 16.96 -23.27 -48.76
CA LEU A 7 16.32 -22.90 -47.48
C LEU A 7 16.47 -21.42 -47.11
N ALA A 8 15.39 -20.68 -47.35
CA ALA A 8 15.14 -19.36 -46.79
C ALA A 8 14.89 -19.48 -45.28
N ILE A 9 15.58 -18.64 -44.50
CA ILE A 9 15.21 -18.37 -43.10
C ILE A 9 14.79 -16.91 -43.05
N SER A 10 13.48 -16.69 -43.11
CA SER A 10 12.83 -15.44 -42.76
C SER A 10 12.95 -15.23 -41.25
N ALA A 11 13.85 -14.34 -40.85
CA ALA A 11 13.90 -13.85 -39.47
C ALA A 11 12.66 -12.96 -39.23
N GLY A 12 11.65 -13.52 -38.57
CA GLY A 12 10.47 -12.80 -38.15
C GLY A 12 10.83 -11.71 -37.15
N ALA A 13 10.44 -10.47 -37.46
CA ALA A 13 10.46 -9.38 -36.50
C ALA A 13 9.36 -9.62 -35.45
N LEU A 14 9.75 -10.13 -34.27
CA LEU A 14 8.92 -10.07 -33.08
C LEU A 14 9.10 -8.68 -32.45
N THR A 15 8.39 -7.68 -32.96
CA THR A 15 8.13 -6.46 -32.18
C THR A 15 7.06 -6.80 -31.15
N LEU A 16 7.45 -7.42 -30.03
CA LEU A 16 6.64 -7.38 -28.81
C LEU A 16 6.71 -5.96 -28.25
N GLY A 17 5.91 -5.07 -28.84
CA GLY A 17 5.49 -3.84 -28.18
C GLY A 17 4.46 -4.18 -27.11
N ALA A 18 4.88 -4.86 -26.04
CA ALA A 18 4.11 -4.89 -24.81
C ALA A 18 4.24 -3.51 -24.17
N VAL A 19 3.41 -2.57 -24.61
CA VAL A 19 3.05 -1.42 -23.78
C VAL A 19 2.27 -2.00 -22.60
N ALA A 20 2.99 -2.46 -21.57
CA ALA A 20 2.44 -2.51 -20.24
C ALA A 20 2.14 -1.05 -19.87
N ALA A 21 0.92 -0.60 -20.15
CA ALA A 21 0.41 0.59 -19.53
C ALA A 21 0.59 0.38 -18.01
N PRO A 22 1.24 1.30 -17.29
CA PRO A 22 1.29 1.17 -15.84
C PRO A 22 -0.15 1.06 -15.38
N ALA A 23 -0.47 0.03 -14.59
CA ALA A 23 -1.73 -0.03 -13.88
C ALA A 23 -1.90 1.33 -13.20
N SER A 24 -2.92 2.08 -13.62
CA SER A 24 -3.17 3.38 -13.03
C SER A 24 -3.55 3.13 -11.58
N ALA A 25 -2.61 3.32 -10.67
CA ALA A 25 -2.90 3.30 -9.24
C ALA A 25 -4.10 4.22 -9.00
N GLY A 26 -5.16 3.67 -8.43
CA GLY A 26 -6.37 4.44 -8.13
C GLY A 26 -5.98 5.64 -7.28
N GLN A 27 -6.23 6.85 -7.78
CA GLN A 27 -6.02 8.07 -7.01
C GLN A 27 -7.35 8.52 -6.43
N ARG A 28 -7.45 8.57 -5.10
CA ARG A 28 -8.64 9.05 -4.38
C ARG A 28 -8.29 10.30 -3.59
N SER A 29 -8.85 11.43 -4.02
CA SER A 29 -8.57 12.77 -3.47
C SER A 29 -7.07 13.08 -3.30
N GLY A 30 -6.24 12.62 -4.25
CA GLY A 30 -4.79 12.83 -4.24
C GLY A 30 -3.99 11.81 -3.41
N THR A 31 -4.65 10.83 -2.79
CA THR A 31 -3.96 9.66 -2.21
C THR A 31 -3.93 8.54 -3.23
N VAL A 32 -2.72 8.18 -3.64
CA VAL A 32 -2.46 7.07 -4.57
C VAL A 32 -2.60 5.76 -3.81
N ASP A 33 -3.13 4.73 -4.47
CA ASP A 33 -3.01 3.33 -3.98
C ASP A 33 -1.55 3.01 -3.63
N GLY A 34 -1.32 2.36 -2.49
CA GLY A 34 0.03 2.08 -1.98
C GLY A 34 0.79 3.32 -1.48
N ALA A 35 0.11 4.43 -1.16
CA ALA A 35 0.79 5.60 -0.62
C ALA A 35 1.42 5.31 0.75
N HIS A 36 2.72 5.56 0.89
CA HIS A 36 3.45 5.31 2.13
C HIS A 36 3.59 6.55 3.01
N TRP A 37 3.36 6.36 4.32
CA TRP A 37 3.54 7.38 5.35
C TRP A 37 4.51 6.92 6.43
N TYR A 38 5.81 7.14 6.20
CA TYR A 38 6.91 6.77 7.11
C TYR A 38 6.81 7.33 8.54
N ILE A 39 7.03 6.47 9.52
CA ILE A 39 6.83 6.73 10.94
C ILE A 39 8.19 6.78 11.64
N GLY A 40 8.51 7.93 12.25
CA GLY A 40 9.78 8.11 12.93
C GLY A 40 10.97 8.19 11.96
N SER A 41 12.12 7.65 12.36
CA SER A 41 13.39 7.72 11.63
C SER A 41 13.79 6.43 10.91
N GLY A 42 12.88 5.46 10.77
CA GLY A 42 13.12 4.18 10.10
C GLY A 42 12.21 3.95 8.90
N ASN A 43 12.16 2.69 8.44
CA ASN A 43 11.37 2.27 7.29
C ASN A 43 9.97 1.78 7.65
N ALA A 44 9.51 1.95 8.90
CA ALA A 44 8.12 1.68 9.23
C ALA A 44 7.21 2.71 8.56
N TYR A 45 6.09 2.28 7.99
CA TYR A 45 5.13 3.17 7.32
C TYR A 45 3.70 2.65 7.46
N GLY A 46 2.74 3.58 7.39
CA GLY A 46 1.37 3.24 7.03
C GLY A 46 1.22 3.20 5.52
N GLU A 47 0.35 2.32 5.01
CA GLU A 47 0.01 2.18 3.58
C GLU A 47 -1.51 2.10 3.43
N VAL A 48 -2.05 2.67 2.36
CA VAL A 48 -3.45 2.46 1.98
C VAL A 48 -3.51 1.51 0.80
N GLU A 49 -4.37 0.51 0.88
CA GLU A 49 -4.72 -0.35 -0.26
C GLU A 49 -6.19 -0.13 -0.59
N TRP A 50 -6.43 0.27 -1.83
CA TRP A 50 -7.78 0.43 -2.38
C TRP A 50 -8.24 -0.92 -2.95
N ASP A 51 -9.21 -1.58 -2.30
CA ASP A 51 -9.74 -2.86 -2.78
C ASP A 51 -10.80 -2.62 -3.86
N ASP A 52 -10.34 -2.31 -5.07
CA ASP A 52 -11.17 -2.09 -6.26
C ASP A 52 -11.33 -3.34 -7.14
N ARG A 53 -10.64 -4.43 -6.80
CA ARG A 53 -10.56 -5.64 -7.63
C ARG A 53 -11.83 -6.48 -7.61
N ASN A 54 -12.69 -6.30 -6.61
CA ASN A 54 -13.99 -6.96 -6.53
C ASN A 54 -15.09 -5.90 -6.38
N SER A 55 -15.87 -5.72 -7.44
CA SER A 55 -16.99 -4.78 -7.59
C SER A 55 -18.18 -4.99 -6.61
N SER A 56 -17.98 -5.68 -5.48
CA SER A 56 -19.03 -6.00 -4.51
C SER A 56 -18.62 -5.82 -3.05
N GLY A 57 -17.45 -5.25 -2.76
CA GLY A 57 -17.09 -4.91 -1.39
C GLY A 57 -15.99 -3.87 -1.31
N ASP A 58 -16.38 -2.63 -1.03
CA ASP A 58 -15.48 -1.53 -0.68
C ASP A 58 -14.75 -1.90 0.63
N SER A 59 -13.66 -2.66 0.49
CA SER A 59 -12.86 -3.18 1.60
C SER A 59 -11.52 -2.49 1.67
N ASP A 60 -11.55 -1.17 1.64
CA ASP A 60 -10.33 -0.37 1.72
C ASP A 60 -9.63 -0.60 3.06
N ARG A 61 -8.31 -0.78 2.99
CA ARG A 61 -7.48 -1.15 4.13
C ARG A 61 -6.42 -0.10 4.35
N LEU A 62 -6.16 0.15 5.62
CA LEU A 62 -4.94 0.82 6.06
C LEU A 62 -4.03 -0.24 6.69
N TYR A 63 -2.88 -0.47 6.08
CA TYR A 63 -1.82 -1.30 6.60
C TYR A 63 -0.85 -0.49 7.43
N LEU A 64 -0.30 -1.14 8.44
CA LEU A 64 0.81 -0.67 9.24
C LEU A 64 1.94 -1.68 9.09
N HIS A 65 3.05 -1.23 8.53
CA HIS A 65 4.27 -2.00 8.38
C HIS A 65 5.31 -1.51 9.39
N ASP A 66 5.81 -2.42 10.20
CA ASP A 66 6.98 -2.18 11.03
C ASP A 66 8.23 -2.63 10.28
N ASP A 67 9.21 -1.73 10.11
CA ASP A 67 10.57 -2.05 9.65
C ASP A 67 11.58 -1.18 10.44
N LEU A 68 11.32 -1.01 11.75
CA LEU A 68 12.24 -0.31 12.63
C LEU A 68 13.40 -1.21 13.02
N ILE A 69 14.61 -0.73 12.75
CA ILE A 69 15.88 -1.34 13.18
C ILE A 69 16.57 -0.35 14.13
N PRO A 70 17.03 -0.77 15.33
CA PRO A 70 17.11 -2.13 15.84
C PRO A 70 15.80 -2.67 16.44
N ALA A 71 15.73 -4.00 16.60
CA ALA A 71 14.63 -4.69 17.26
C ALA A 71 14.42 -4.15 18.69
N GLY A 72 13.16 -3.86 19.05
CA GLY A 72 12.76 -3.24 20.32
C GLY A 72 11.81 -2.06 20.15
N TYR A 73 11.84 -1.42 18.99
CA TYR A 73 10.81 -0.48 18.59
C TYR A 73 9.61 -1.21 17.98
N SER A 74 8.43 -0.63 18.14
CA SER A 74 7.18 -1.07 17.53
C SER A 74 6.44 0.13 16.99
N VAL A 75 5.45 -0.09 16.14
CA VAL A 75 4.56 0.96 15.67
C VAL A 75 3.12 0.67 16.06
N LYS A 76 2.36 1.76 16.22
CA LYS A 76 0.93 1.74 16.47
C LYS A 76 0.24 2.66 15.47
N MET A 77 -0.87 2.21 14.90
CA MET A 77 -1.72 3.04 14.06
C MET A 77 -3.13 3.07 14.64
N THR A 78 -3.68 4.26 14.79
CA THR A 78 -5.08 4.48 15.16
C THR A 78 -5.81 5.09 13.96
N VAL A 79 -6.99 4.56 13.64
CA VAL A 79 -7.86 5.05 12.56
C VAL A 79 -9.18 5.54 13.16
N GLU A 80 -9.72 6.64 12.63
CA GLU A 80 -11.00 7.24 13.01
C GLU A 80 -11.81 7.62 11.76
N GLN A 81 -13.08 7.19 11.69
CA GLN A 81 -14.05 7.54 10.64
C GLN A 81 -15.45 7.57 11.26
N GLY A 82 -16.08 8.74 11.34
CA GLY A 82 -17.36 8.88 12.04
C GLY A 82 -17.27 8.41 13.50
N SER A 83 -18.07 7.40 13.87
CA SER A 83 -18.01 6.74 15.18
C SER A 83 -17.06 5.54 15.25
N PHE A 84 -16.53 5.08 14.11
CA PHE A 84 -15.57 4.00 14.05
C PHE A 84 -14.20 4.48 14.52
N LYS A 85 -13.60 3.72 15.43
CA LYS A 85 -12.24 3.91 15.91
C LYS A 85 -11.60 2.56 16.18
N ASP A 86 -10.43 2.35 15.60
CA ASP A 86 -9.68 1.11 15.78
C ASP A 86 -8.18 1.38 15.89
N THR A 87 -7.42 0.43 16.44
CA THR A 87 -5.98 0.55 16.65
C THR A 87 -5.26 -0.78 16.50
N VAL A 88 -4.24 -0.81 15.65
CA VAL A 88 -3.37 -1.95 15.39
C VAL A 88 -1.93 -1.68 15.78
N TYR A 89 -1.15 -2.76 15.92
CA TYR A 89 0.23 -2.73 16.38
C TYR A 89 1.09 -3.66 15.51
N ALA A 90 2.27 -3.20 15.12
CA ALA A 90 3.26 -4.04 14.45
C ALA A 90 4.62 -3.90 15.15
N SER A 91 5.37 -5.00 15.17
CA SER A 91 6.68 -5.10 15.84
C SER A 91 7.55 -6.15 15.15
N ASN A 92 8.87 -6.02 15.28
CA ASN A 92 9.87 -7.00 14.80
C ASN A 92 9.77 -7.28 13.29
N GLY A 93 9.57 -6.23 12.48
CA GLY A 93 9.45 -6.42 11.02
C GLY A 93 8.05 -6.89 10.57
N GLY A 94 7.08 -6.92 11.49
CA GLY A 94 5.72 -7.41 11.24
C GLY A 94 4.83 -6.41 10.51
N SER A 95 3.62 -6.83 10.18
CA SER A 95 2.60 -5.96 9.62
C SER A 95 1.21 -6.30 10.17
N ASP A 96 0.37 -5.29 10.30
CA ASP A 96 -1.03 -5.44 10.75
C ASP A 96 -1.91 -4.45 9.97
N ASN A 97 -3.22 -4.64 9.94
CA ASN A 97 -4.11 -3.79 9.15
C ASN A 97 -5.47 -3.55 9.79
N ILE A 98 -6.04 -2.39 9.48
CA ILE A 98 -7.42 -2.02 9.83
C ILE A 98 -8.21 -1.97 8.54
N ARG A 99 -9.32 -2.72 8.52
CA ARG A 99 -10.36 -2.58 7.51
C ARG A 99 -11.35 -1.51 7.97
N ILE A 100 -11.50 -0.44 7.19
CA ILE A 100 -12.44 0.63 7.50
C ILE A 100 -13.85 0.19 7.05
N PRO A 101 -14.84 0.05 7.94
CA PRO A 101 -16.16 -0.41 7.55
C PRO A 101 -16.88 0.64 6.69
N GLY A 102 -17.27 0.27 5.47
CA GLY A 102 -18.15 1.08 4.63
C GLY A 102 -17.53 2.42 4.21
N PHE A 103 -16.22 2.46 3.98
CA PHE A 103 -15.55 3.66 3.49
C PHE A 103 -15.97 3.90 2.03
N SER A 104 -16.94 4.79 1.84
CA SER A 104 -17.55 5.05 0.53
C SER A 104 -17.13 6.39 -0.05
N LYS A 105 -17.27 6.53 -1.37
CA LYS A 105 -16.87 7.74 -2.12
C LYS A 105 -17.33 9.04 -1.46
N GLY A 106 -16.38 9.91 -1.17
CA GLY A 106 -16.54 11.20 -0.51
C GLY A 106 -16.37 11.16 1.01
N GLU A 107 -16.32 9.98 1.61
CA GLU A 107 -16.09 9.84 3.05
C GLU A 107 -14.62 10.07 3.42
N LYS A 108 -14.40 10.42 4.68
CA LYS A 108 -13.07 10.74 5.20
C LYS A 108 -12.72 9.86 6.39
N ALA A 109 -11.54 9.25 6.30
CA ALA A 109 -10.91 8.57 7.41
C ALA A 109 -9.67 9.35 7.84
N LYS A 110 -9.39 9.38 9.13
CA LYS A 110 -8.17 9.95 9.68
C LYS A 110 -7.37 8.84 10.31
N PHE A 111 -6.06 8.86 10.12
CA PHE A 111 -5.19 7.95 10.82
C PHE A 111 -4.02 8.70 11.45
N LYS A 112 -3.52 8.14 12.55
CA LYS A 112 -2.33 8.59 13.23
C LYS A 112 -1.48 7.39 13.57
N ALA A 113 -0.24 7.43 13.11
CA ALA A 113 0.72 6.39 13.39
C ALA A 113 1.86 6.92 14.27
N CYS A 114 2.29 6.11 15.23
CA CYS A 114 3.30 6.45 16.22
C CYS A 114 4.32 5.33 16.38
N ALA A 115 5.58 5.72 16.51
CA ALA A 115 6.65 4.85 16.99
C ALA A 115 6.54 4.69 18.50
N ARG A 116 6.80 3.48 18.97
CA ARG A 116 6.81 3.09 20.38
C ARG A 116 8.12 2.41 20.73
N ASP A 117 8.56 2.64 21.95
CA ASP A 117 9.74 2.02 22.56
C ASP A 117 9.29 1.40 23.88
N ASN A 118 9.44 0.09 24.02
CA ASN A 118 9.01 -0.64 25.21
C ASN A 118 7.55 -0.35 25.65
N GLY A 119 6.67 -0.12 24.68
CA GLY A 119 5.25 0.19 24.92
C GLY A 119 4.94 1.68 25.11
N GLU A 120 5.93 2.53 25.30
CA GLU A 120 5.72 3.98 25.42
C GLU A 120 5.73 4.66 24.06
N THR A 121 4.85 5.65 23.87
CA THR A 121 4.82 6.41 22.61
C THR A 121 5.96 7.43 22.58
N VAL A 122 6.85 7.31 21.61
CA VAL A 122 8.03 8.18 21.50
C VAL A 122 7.81 9.29 20.49
N THR A 123 7.24 8.98 19.33
CA THR A 123 7.01 9.96 18.27
C THR A 123 5.77 9.58 17.48
N CYS A 124 4.99 10.57 17.09
CA CYS A 124 3.85 10.38 16.22
C CYS A 124 3.94 11.25 14.99
N ARG A 125 3.45 10.73 13.87
CA ARG A 125 3.09 11.58 12.74
C ARG A 125 1.90 12.48 13.11
N PRO A 126 1.73 13.63 12.43
CA PRO A 126 0.47 14.32 12.40
C PRO A 126 -0.66 13.41 11.89
N TRP A 127 -1.89 13.72 12.28
CA TRP A 127 -3.06 13.07 11.70
C TRP A 127 -3.07 13.28 10.19
N THR A 128 -3.23 12.19 9.45
CA THR A 128 -3.39 12.21 8.00
C THR A 128 -4.83 11.89 7.68
N THR A 129 -5.44 12.68 6.79
CA THR A 129 -6.82 12.44 6.33
C THR A 129 -6.75 11.83 4.94
N VAL A 130 -7.45 10.71 4.76
CA VAL A 130 -7.66 10.06 3.47
C VAL A 130 -9.14 10.24 3.10
N THR A 131 -9.43 10.38 1.81
CA THR A 131 -10.79 10.51 1.29
C THR A 131 -10.96 9.55 0.13
N GLU A 132 -11.99 8.73 0.21
CA GLU A 132 -12.44 7.80 -0.83
C GLU A 132 -13.01 8.56 -2.04
#